data_AF-A0A382BVX2-F1
#
_entry.id   AF-A0A382BVX2-F1
#
_cell.length_a   1.000
_cell.length_b   1.000
_cell.length_c   1.000
_cell.angle_alpha   90.00
_cell.angle_beta   90.00
_cell.angle_gamma   90.00
#
_symmetry.space_group_name_H-M   'P 1'
#
loop_
_entity.id
_entity.type
_entity.pdbx_description
1 polymer ?
#
loop_
_entity_poly.entity_id
_entity_poly.type
_entity_poly.pdbx_seq_one_letter_code
_entity_poly.pdbx_strand_id
1 'polypeptide(L)'
;MGSRDLEAVDWIWRDGEFVSWNDAQIHLLATAVQFGTSVFEGIRAYDTPNGPAIFRLDAHIRRLFDSARIYRMEPPNFTPDEIAAVA
;
A
#
# COMPACT_ATOMS: atom_id res chain seq x y z
N MET A 1 21.32 -13.97 0.49
CA MET A 1 20.40 -12.85 0.18
C MET A 1 19.89 -12.37 1.54
N GLY A 2 20.47 -11.31 2.10
CA GLY A 2 20.15 -10.91 3.49
C GLY A 2 18.70 -10.45 3.58
N SER A 3 17.89 -11.08 4.45
CA SER A 3 16.59 -10.55 4.83
C SER A 3 16.83 -9.21 5.51
N ARG A 4 16.37 -8.12 4.91
CA ARG A 4 16.17 -6.88 5.67
C ARG A 4 14.88 -7.09 6.44
N ASP A 5 14.99 -7.06 7.76
CA ASP A 5 13.83 -7.02 8.62
C ASP A 5 13.07 -5.71 8.36
N LEU A 6 11.74 -5.75 8.42
CA LEU A 6 10.94 -4.54 8.39
C LEU A 6 11.00 -3.90 9.77
N GLU A 7 11.51 -2.68 9.84
CA GLU A 7 11.55 -1.90 11.07
C GLU A 7 10.15 -1.32 11.37
N ALA A 8 9.80 -1.26 12.66
CA ALA A 8 8.54 -0.66 13.08
C ALA A 8 8.49 0.82 12.70
N VAL A 9 7.32 1.28 12.22
CA VAL A 9 7.05 2.68 11.91
C VAL A 9 5.93 3.22 12.79
N ASP A 10 5.83 4.53 12.92
CA ASP A 10 4.81 5.15 13.78
C ASP A 10 3.39 4.93 13.25
N TRP A 11 3.23 4.96 11.92
CA TRP A 11 1.93 4.99 11.26
C TRP A 11 1.85 4.04 10.07
N ILE A 12 0.71 3.37 9.95
CA ILE A 12 0.30 2.58 8.78
C ILE A 12 -1.07 3.12 8.36
N TRP A 13 -1.22 3.43 7.09
CA TRP A 13 -2.54 3.72 6.54
C TRP A 13 -3.30 2.41 6.28
N ARG A 14 -4.50 2.28 6.82
CA ARG A 14 -5.36 1.11 6.67
C ARG A 14 -6.83 1.54 6.59
N ASP A 15 -7.52 1.13 5.53
CA ASP A 15 -8.98 1.26 5.37
C ASP A 15 -9.55 2.68 5.64
N GLY A 16 -8.77 3.72 5.31
CA GLY A 16 -9.19 5.13 5.44
C GLY A 16 -8.61 5.88 6.63
N GLU A 17 -7.85 5.22 7.51
CA GLU A 17 -7.28 5.85 8.71
C GLU A 17 -5.80 5.48 8.93
N PHE A 18 -5.06 6.35 9.62
CA PHE A 18 -3.71 6.04 10.10
C PHE A 18 -3.81 5.36 11.46
N VAL A 19 -3.29 4.15 11.53
CA VAL A 19 -3.23 3.33 12.75
C VAL A 19 -1.77 3.11 13.17
N SER A 20 -1.55 2.75 14.43
CA SER A 20 -0.20 2.39 14.88
C SER A 20 0.25 1.06 14.25
N TRP A 21 1.57 0.82 14.21
CA TRP A 21 2.12 -0.44 13.71
C TRP A 21 1.45 -1.69 14.30
N ASN A 22 1.19 -1.68 15.62
CA ASN A 22 0.63 -2.83 16.32
C ASN A 22 -0.87 -3.04 16.02
N ASP A 23 -1.57 -2.00 15.56
CA ASP A 23 -3.01 -2.06 15.26
C ASP A 23 -3.30 -2.49 13.81
N ALA A 24 -2.27 -2.51 12.95
CA ALA A 24 -2.36 -3.00 11.57
C ALA A 24 -2.43 -4.54 11.50
N GLN A 25 -3.48 -5.11 12.10
CA GLN A 25 -3.70 -6.54 12.22
C GLN A 25 -4.72 -7.06 11.20
N ILE A 26 -4.51 -8.30 10.74
CA ILE A 26 -5.48 -9.07 9.95
C ILE A 26 -5.77 -10.39 10.66
N HIS A 27 -6.96 -10.95 10.42
CA HIS A 27 -7.26 -12.29 10.92
C HIS A 27 -6.44 -13.34 10.16
N LEU A 28 -6.00 -14.41 10.84
CA LEU A 28 -5.21 -15.49 10.24
C LEU A 28 -5.90 -16.13 9.03
N LEU A 29 -7.24 -16.19 9.05
CA LEU A 29 -8.06 -16.75 7.97
C LEU A 29 -8.39 -15.74 6.85
N ALA A 30 -7.73 -14.58 6.81
CA ALA A 30 -7.89 -13.64 5.71
C ALA A 30 -7.51 -14.29 4.37
N THR A 31 -8.29 -14.03 3.32
CA THR A 31 -8.11 -14.62 1.99
C THR A 31 -6.72 -14.35 1.41
N ALA A 32 -6.14 -13.17 1.69
CA ALA A 32 -4.79 -12.81 1.30
C ALA A 32 -3.73 -13.76 1.90
N VAL A 33 -3.94 -14.25 3.13
CA VAL A 33 -3.02 -15.17 3.83
C VAL A 33 -3.23 -16.60 3.37
N GLN A 34 -4.47 -17.07 3.35
CA GLN A 34 -4.79 -18.48 3.08
C GLN A 34 -4.61 -18.84 1.60
N PHE A 35 -4.86 -17.90 0.69
CA PHE A 35 -4.94 -18.17 -0.75
C PHE A 35 -4.08 -17.23 -1.59
N GLY A 36 -3.28 -16.35 -0.97
CA GLY A 36 -2.39 -15.42 -1.69
C GLY A 36 -3.14 -14.39 -2.56
N THR A 37 -4.45 -14.21 -2.34
CA THR A 37 -5.27 -13.32 -3.15
C THR A 37 -5.09 -11.87 -2.68
N SER A 38 -4.05 -11.22 -3.19
CA SER A 38 -3.73 -9.82 -2.92
C SER A 38 -2.99 -9.19 -4.11
N VAL A 39 -2.98 -7.86 -4.15
CA VAL A 39 -2.15 -7.06 -5.06
C VAL A 39 -1.41 -6.02 -4.23
N PHE A 40 -0.21 -5.63 -4.64
CA PHE A 40 0.60 -4.66 -3.92
C PHE A 40 1.45 -3.84 -4.89
N GLU A 41 1.99 -2.73 -4.39
CA GLU A 41 2.94 -1.90 -5.11
C GLU A 41 4.22 -1.70 -4.29
N GLY A 42 5.32 -1.48 -5.01
CA GLY A 42 6.60 -1.08 -4.44
C GLY A 42 6.92 0.33 -4.88
N ILE A 43 6.80 1.30 -3.98
CA ILE A 43 6.99 2.72 -4.26
C ILE A 43 8.21 3.22 -3.47
N ARG A 44 8.96 4.16 -4.04
CA ARG A 44 10.11 4.80 -3.38
C ARG A 44 9.89 6.30 -3.27
N ALA A 45 10.09 6.81 -2.06
CA ALA A 45 10.32 8.21 -1.80
C ALA A 45 11.84 8.47 -1.77
N TYR A 46 12.23 9.63 -2.27
CA TYR A 46 13.62 10.09 -2.30
C TYR A 46 13.71 11.43 -1.62
N ASP A 47 14.74 11.62 -0.82
CA ASP A 47 15.12 12.93 -0.35
C ASP A 47 15.69 13.75 -1.53
N THR A 48 15.17 14.95 -1.74
CA THR A 48 15.58 15.83 -2.83
C THR A 48 15.89 17.22 -2.28
N PRO A 49 16.63 18.07 -3.02
CA PRO A 49 16.93 19.43 -2.57
C PRO A 49 15.69 20.30 -2.26
N ASN A 50 14.51 19.93 -2.80
CA ASN A 50 13.24 20.64 -2.59
C ASN A 50 12.30 19.93 -1.61
N GLY A 51 12.82 18.93 -0.87
CA GLY A 51 12.07 18.07 0.04
C GLY A 51 11.82 16.67 -0.52
N PRO A 52 11.24 15.77 0.30
CA PRO A 52 10.95 14.40 -0.12
C PRO A 52 10.00 14.34 -1.32
N ALA A 53 10.27 13.46 -2.27
CA ALA A 53 9.43 13.25 -3.44
C ALA A 53 9.25 11.77 -3.77
N ILE A 54 8.02 11.39 -4.13
CA ILE A 54 7.70 10.04 -4.59
C ILE A 54 7.90 9.95 -6.10
N PHE A 55 8.69 8.97 -6.53
CA PHE A 55 8.96 8.81 -7.96
C PHE A 55 7.79 8.10 -8.67
N ARG A 56 7.15 8.79 -9.62
CA ARG A 56 6.08 8.28 -10.49
C ARG A 56 4.86 7.72 -9.74
N LEU A 57 4.42 8.39 -8.67
CA LEU A 57 3.28 7.99 -7.85
C LEU A 57 2.04 7.60 -8.69
N ASP A 58 1.59 8.47 -9.59
CA ASP A 58 0.40 8.23 -10.44
C ASP A 58 0.48 6.94 -11.25
N ALA A 59 1.67 6.59 -11.74
CA ALA A 59 1.88 5.38 -12.52
C ALA A 59 1.80 4.12 -11.65
N HIS A 60 2.30 4.19 -10.42
CA HIS A 60 2.18 3.10 -9.45
C HIS A 60 0.73 2.92 -9.01
N ILE A 61 0.02 4.01 -8.67
CA ILE A 61 -1.39 3.92 -8.25
C ILE A 61 -2.27 3.38 -9.37
N ARG A 62 -2.10 3.86 -10.61
CA ARG A 62 -2.83 3.28 -11.76
C ARG A 62 -2.59 1.77 -11.87
N ARG A 63 -1.34 1.31 -11.75
CA ARG A 63 -1.00 -0.12 -11.85
C ARG A 63 -1.58 -0.94 -10.70
N LEU A 64 -1.66 -0.39 -9.49
CA LEU A 64 -2.33 -1.02 -8.35
C LEU A 64 -3.81 -1.31 -8.65
N PHE A 65 -4.54 -0.30 -9.15
CA PHE A 65 -5.95 -0.44 -9.52
C PHE A 65 -6.16 -1.38 -10.70
N ASP A 66 -5.29 -1.31 -11.72
CA ASP A 66 -5.32 -2.26 -12.84
C ASP A 66 -5.08 -3.70 -12.39
N SER A 67 -4.17 -3.92 -11.43
CA SER A 67 -3.90 -5.25 -10.86
C SER A 67 -5.11 -5.78 -10.10
N ALA A 68 -5.76 -4.95 -9.28
CA ALA A 68 -7.00 -5.29 -8.59
C ALA A 68 -8.11 -5.67 -9.60
N ARG A 69 -8.25 -4.90 -10.68
CA ARG A 69 -9.22 -5.14 -11.76
C ARG A 69 -9.00 -6.47 -12.46
N ILE A 70 -7.76 -6.88 -12.72
CA ILE A 70 -7.43 -8.19 -13.30
C ILE A 70 -7.91 -9.33 -12.40
N TYR A 71 -7.75 -9.19 -11.10
CA TYR A 71 -8.25 -10.14 -10.09
C TYR A 71 -9.75 -10.04 -9.83
N ARG A 72 -10.46 -9.12 -10.49
CA ARG A 72 -11.88 -8.81 -10.24
C ARG A 72 -12.15 -8.43 -8.79
N MET A 73 -11.14 -7.84 -8.13
CA MET A 73 -11.34 -7.15 -6.86
C MET A 73 -12.05 -5.83 -7.20
N GLU A 74 -13.22 -5.59 -6.62
CA GLU A 74 -13.84 -4.27 -6.65
C GLU A 74 -13.16 -3.45 -5.54
N PRO A 75 -12.35 -2.42 -5.85
CA PRO A 75 -11.80 -1.55 -4.81
C PRO A 75 -12.97 -0.73 -4.23
N PRO A 76 -13.50 -1.03 -3.03
CA PRO A 76 -14.87 -0.63 -2.74
C PRO A 76 -15.04 0.85 -2.42
N ASN A 77 -14.01 1.57 -1.97
CA ASN A 77 -14.24 2.84 -1.26
C ASN A 77 -13.20 3.95 -1.52
N PHE A 78 -12.27 3.76 -2.48
CA PHE A 78 -11.24 4.78 -2.75
C PHE A 78 -10.97 4.92 -4.25
N THR A 79 -10.86 6.16 -4.69
CA THR A 79 -10.39 6.55 -6.01
C THR A 79 -8.86 6.56 -6.06
N PRO A 80 -8.24 6.48 -7.26
CA PRO A 80 -6.80 6.64 -7.41
C PRO A 80 -6.26 7.93 -6.78
N ASP A 81 -7.02 9.03 -6.88
CA ASP A 81 -6.60 10.33 -6.35
C ASP A 81 -6.62 10.34 -4.81
N GLU A 82 -7.60 9.68 -4.18
CA GLU A 82 -7.66 9.52 -2.72
C GLU A 82 -6.49 8.68 -2.20
N ILE A 83 -6.11 7.61 -2.93
CA ILE A 83 -4.93 6.81 -2.57
C ILE A 83 -3.64 7.59 -2.79
N ALA A 84 -3.54 8.39 -3.85
CA ALA A 84 -2.36 9.24 -4.09
C ALA A 84 -2.21 10.34 -3.03
N ALA A 85 -3.32 10.85 -2.47
CA ALA A 85 -3.30 11.91 -1.46
C ALA A 85 -2.80 11.46 -0.07
N VAL A 86 -2.83 10.15 0.22
CA VAL A 86 -2.37 9.57 1.50
C VAL A 86 -1.00 8.89 1.41
N ALA A 87 -0.37 8.93 0.22
CA ALA A 87 0.95 8.37 -0.05
C ALA A 87 2.07 9.37 0.28
#